data_AF-A0A2E0JII9-F1
#
_entry.id   AF-A0A2E0JII9-F1
#
_cell.length_a   1.000
_cell.length_b   1.000
_cell.length_c   1.000
_cell.angle_alpha   90.00
_cell.angle_beta   90.00
_cell.angle_gamma   90.00
#
_symmetry.space_group_name_H-M   'P 1'
#
loop_
_entity.id
_entity.type
_entity.pdbx_description
1 polymer ?
#
loop_
_entity_poly.entity_id
_entity_poly.type
_entity_poly.pdbx_seq_one_letter_code
_entity_poly.pdbx_strand_id
1 'polypeptide(L)'
;MAKPPAEVRFPGDKNRRKRLRVRGIKQASKEIQRRLEKNLDALLDNPEGFLPEIVGELGKVSLFGSKDPMALTLKELELVSSKRNDVRWLKKRMGMRSGGDIARSLAGSLVAASEEDLST
;
A
#
# COMPACT_ATOMS: atom_id res chain seq x y z
N MET A 1 -27.18 -34.99 -44.97
CA MET A 1 -26.93 -34.30 -43.69
C MET A 1 -25.55 -34.72 -43.22
N ALA A 2 -24.57 -33.80 -43.19
CA ALA A 2 -23.20 -34.11 -42.77
C ALA A 2 -23.17 -34.39 -41.26
N LYS A 3 -22.58 -35.52 -40.85
CA LYS A 3 -22.38 -35.83 -39.44
C LYS A 3 -21.52 -34.72 -38.82
N PRO A 4 -21.90 -34.15 -37.66
CA PRO A 4 -21.04 -33.19 -36.98
C PRO A 4 -19.69 -33.86 -36.66
N PRO A 5 -18.57 -33.10 -36.70
CA PRO A 5 -17.26 -33.66 -36.40
C PRO A 5 -17.26 -34.25 -34.99
N ALA A 6 -16.61 -35.41 -34.82
CA ALA A 6 -16.51 -36.09 -33.54
C ALA A 6 -15.90 -35.15 -32.49
N GLU A 7 -16.53 -35.03 -31.31
CA GLU A 7 -15.95 -34.31 -30.18
C GLU A 7 -14.68 -35.03 -29.72
N VAL A 8 -13.52 -34.55 -30.17
CA VAL A 8 -12.23 -35.09 -29.77
C VAL A 8 -11.84 -34.48 -28.43
N ARG A 9 -11.83 -35.32 -27.40
CA ARG A 9 -11.38 -34.95 -26.06
C ARG A 9 -9.87 -35.04 -26.00
N PHE A 10 -9.19 -33.93 -25.78
CA PHE A 10 -7.75 -33.88 -25.72
C PHE A 10 -7.24 -34.37 -24.35
N PRO A 11 -6.08 -35.06 -24.30
CA PRO A 11 -5.40 -35.35 -23.04
C PRO A 11 -5.12 -34.03 -22.30
N GLY A 12 -5.81 -33.80 -21.18
CA GLY A 12 -5.71 -32.55 -20.41
C GLY A 12 -7.01 -31.74 -20.26
N ASP A 13 -8.07 -32.05 -21.01
CA ASP A 13 -9.35 -31.32 -20.92
C ASP A 13 -9.98 -31.37 -19.53
N LYS A 14 -9.73 -32.45 -18.76
CA LYS A 14 -10.19 -32.59 -17.36
C LYS A 14 -9.41 -31.70 -16.38
N ASN A 15 -8.19 -31.28 -16.73
CA ASN A 15 -7.34 -30.46 -15.87
C ASN A 15 -7.45 -28.96 -16.16
N ARG A 16 -8.04 -28.55 -17.30
CA ARG A 16 -8.24 -27.13 -17.65
C ARG A 16 -9.12 -26.36 -16.66
N ARG A 17 -10.02 -27.05 -15.94
CA ARG A 17 -10.90 -26.47 -14.89
C ARG A 17 -10.36 -26.60 -13.47
N LYS A 18 -9.26 -27.34 -13.25
CA LYS A 18 -8.65 -27.39 -11.92
C LYS A 18 -7.88 -26.09 -11.71
N ARG A 19 -8.47 -25.15 -10.96
CA ARG A 19 -7.74 -24.01 -10.41
C ARG A 19 -6.48 -24.56 -9.75
N LEU A 20 -5.32 -24.23 -10.31
CA LEU A 20 -4.02 -24.48 -9.68
C LEU A 20 -4.06 -23.80 -8.31
N ARG A 21 -4.35 -24.57 -7.26
CA ARG A 21 -4.14 -24.12 -5.89
C ARG A 21 -2.64 -24.06 -5.73
N VAL A 22 -2.09 -22.84 -5.78
CA VAL A 22 -0.69 -22.58 -5.50
C VAL A 22 -0.46 -22.90 -4.02
N ARG A 23 -0.18 -24.18 -3.73
CA ARG A 23 0.29 -24.63 -2.41
C ARG A 23 1.66 -23.99 -2.20
N GLY A 24 1.74 -22.92 -1.40
CA GLY A 24 3.03 -22.28 -1.12
C GLY A 24 3.02 -20.81 -0.74
N ILE A 25 1.88 -20.10 -0.74
CA ILE A 25 1.85 -18.75 -0.16
C ILE A 25 1.93 -18.93 1.36
N LYS A 26 3.10 -18.60 1.91
CA LYS A 26 3.37 -18.63 3.34
C LYS A 26 2.55 -17.51 3.98
N GLN A 27 1.40 -17.84 4.56
CA GLN A 27 0.71 -16.92 5.44
C GLN A 27 1.65 -16.56 6.59
N ALA A 28 1.61 -15.30 7.00
CA ALA A 28 2.35 -14.87 8.18
C ALA A 28 1.92 -15.71 9.39
N SER A 29 2.85 -15.95 10.32
CA SER A 29 2.47 -16.61 11.57
C SER A 29 1.41 -15.76 12.28
N LYS A 30 0.49 -16.40 13.02
CA LYS A 30 -0.55 -15.69 13.77
C LYS A 30 0.01 -14.61 14.71
N GLU A 31 1.22 -14.83 15.23
CA GLU A 31 1.94 -13.85 16.05
C GLU A 31 2.34 -12.61 15.23
N ILE A 32 2.87 -12.81 14.03
CA ILE A 32 3.25 -11.72 13.13
C ILE A 32 2.00 -10.93 12.69
N GLN A 33 0.90 -11.62 12.35
CA GLN A 33 -0.36 -10.98 11.99
C GLN A 33 -0.84 -10.06 13.12
N ARG A 34 -0.90 -10.56 14.36
CA ARG A 34 -1.29 -9.76 15.52
C ARG A 34 -0.34 -8.58 15.78
N ARG A 35 0.95 -8.73 15.52
CA ARG A 35 1.92 -7.64 15.65
C ARG A 35 1.71 -6.57 14.56
N LEU A 36 1.41 -6.99 13.34
CA LEU A 36 1.11 -6.09 12.23
C LEU A 36 -0.17 -5.31 12.49
N GLU A 37 -1.25 -5.97 12.92
CA GLU A 37 -2.51 -5.32 13.32
C GLU A 37 -2.25 -4.20 14.32
N LYS A 38 -1.55 -4.49 15.43
CA LYS A 38 -1.19 -3.48 16.44
C LYS A 38 -0.37 -2.31 15.88
N ASN A 39 0.56 -2.59 14.97
CA ASN A 39 1.38 -1.55 14.35
C ASN A 39 0.55 -0.67 13.41
N LEU A 40 -0.40 -1.26 12.66
CA LEU A 40 -1.28 -0.55 11.75
C LEU A 40 -2.28 0.32 12.52
N ASP A 41 -2.82 -0.19 13.63
CA ASP A 41 -3.68 0.58 14.55
C ASP A 41 -2.91 1.79 15.10
N ALA A 42 -1.69 1.58 15.62
CA ALA A 42 -0.85 2.66 16.11
C ALA A 42 -0.50 3.70 15.03
N LEU A 43 -0.34 3.25 13.77
CA LEU A 43 -0.09 4.13 12.62
C LEU A 43 -1.30 4.99 12.26
N LEU A 44 -2.52 4.47 12.38
CA LEU A 44 -3.75 5.24 12.17
C LEU A 44 -3.97 6.26 13.29
N ASP A 45 -3.63 5.90 14.53
CA ASP A 45 -3.76 6.79 15.69
C ASP A 45 -2.79 7.98 15.60
N ASN A 46 -1.50 7.70 15.38
CA ASN A 46 -0.46 8.71 15.28
C ASN A 46 0.56 8.37 14.18
N PRO A 47 0.32 8.79 12.92
CA PRO A 47 1.24 8.51 11.81
C PRO A 47 2.60 9.20 11.97
N GLU A 48 2.65 10.35 12.65
CA GLU A 48 3.89 11.10 12.87
C GLU A 48 4.77 10.46 13.96
N GLY A 49 4.20 9.61 14.82
CA GLY A 49 4.95 8.87 15.84
C GLY A 49 5.99 7.90 15.29
N PHE A 50 5.91 7.56 13.99
CA PHE A 50 6.87 6.70 13.30
C PHE A 50 7.99 7.50 12.62
N LEU A 51 7.93 8.84 12.64
CA LEU A 51 8.99 9.67 12.09
C LEU A 51 10.15 9.75 13.08
N PRO A 52 11.41 9.71 12.59
CA PRO A 52 12.56 9.92 13.43
C PRO A 52 12.55 11.34 13.99
N GLU A 53 13.18 11.53 15.15
CA GLU A 53 13.47 12.87 15.63
C GLU A 53 14.46 13.57 14.69
N ILE A 54 14.08 14.76 14.23
CA ILE A 54 14.88 15.53 13.28
C ILE A 54 15.60 16.62 14.05
N VAL A 55 16.90 16.43 14.23
CA VAL A 55 17.77 17.39 14.91
C VAL A 55 18.52 18.22 13.87
N GLY A 56 18.24 19.51 13.81
CA GLY A 56 18.92 20.46 12.91
C GLY A 56 18.03 21.60 12.45
N GLU A 57 18.64 22.61 11.82
CA GLU A 57 17.90 23.68 11.18
C GLU A 57 17.41 23.23 9.79
N LEU A 58 16.09 23.28 9.60
CA LEU A 58 15.47 23.08 8.30
C LEU A 58 15.51 24.39 7.51
N GLY A 59 15.81 24.29 6.22
CA GLY A 59 15.74 25.42 5.31
C GLY A 59 14.30 25.88 5.05
N LYS A 60 14.15 26.98 4.31
CA LYS A 60 12.84 27.55 4.01
C LYS A 60 12.15 26.81 2.86
N VAL A 61 10.85 26.58 3.00
CA VAL A 61 9.97 26.20 1.89
C VAL A 61 9.61 27.47 1.10
N SER A 62 10.49 27.89 0.19
CA SER A 62 10.22 29.05 -0.66
C SER A 62 9.34 28.69 -1.87
N LEU A 63 8.51 29.63 -2.32
CA LEU A 63 7.78 29.55 -3.60
C LEU A 63 8.67 29.92 -4.79
N PHE A 64 9.70 30.73 -4.56
CA PHE A 64 10.66 31.19 -5.55
C PHE A 64 12.10 30.92 -5.06
N GLY A 65 12.87 30.13 -5.81
CA GLY A 65 14.25 29.76 -5.46
C GLY A 65 14.42 28.31 -5.00
N SER A 66 15.63 27.99 -4.53
CA SER A 66 15.97 26.65 -4.03
C SER A 66 15.16 26.30 -2.79
N LYS A 67 14.61 25.09 -2.76
CA LYS A 67 13.78 24.59 -1.66
C LYS A 67 14.56 23.53 -0.92
N ASP A 68 14.47 23.54 0.40
CA ASP A 68 14.98 22.42 1.20
C ASP A 68 14.10 21.18 0.94
N PRO A 69 14.66 20.08 0.38
CA PRO A 69 13.92 18.86 0.14
C PRO A 69 13.35 18.24 1.43
N MET A 70 14.04 18.38 2.56
CA MET A 70 13.57 17.83 3.84
C MET A 70 12.36 18.60 4.38
N ALA A 71 12.41 19.93 4.32
CA ALA A 71 11.27 20.75 4.74
C ALA A 71 10.02 20.50 3.86
N LEU A 72 10.22 20.20 2.56
CA LEU A 72 9.14 19.84 1.66
C LEU A 72 8.52 18.47 2.00
N THR A 73 9.34 17.46 2.25
CA THR A 73 8.84 16.12 2.59
C THR A 73 8.06 16.16 3.90
N LEU A 74 8.52 16.89 4.91
CA LEU A 74 7.80 17.04 6.18
C LEU A 74 6.43 17.68 6.00
N LYS A 75 6.34 18.76 5.21
CA LYS A 75 5.07 19.40 4.90
C LYS A 75 4.11 18.46 4.15
N GLU A 76 4.63 17.62 3.27
CA GLU A 76 3.83 16.63 2.56
C GLU A 76 3.39 15.47 3.46
N LEU A 77 4.23 15.06 4.41
CA LEU A 77 3.89 14.06 5.42
C LEU A 77 2.79 14.56 6.34
N GLU A 78 2.88 15.81 6.81
CA GLU A 78 1.84 16.47 7.60
C GLU A 78 0.50 16.53 6.83
N LEU A 79 0.54 16.85 5.53
CA LEU A 79 -0.66 16.82 4.69
C LEU A 79 -1.27 15.41 4.60
N VAL A 80 -0.45 14.37 4.44
CA VAL A 80 -0.93 12.98 4.40
C VAL A 80 -1.49 12.56 5.76
N SER A 81 -0.79 12.87 6.85
CA SER A 81 -1.18 12.65 8.25
C SER A 81 -2.55 13.28 8.55
N SER A 82 -2.76 14.53 8.13
CA SER A 82 -4.02 15.24 8.33
C SER A 82 -5.21 14.58 7.60
N LYS A 83 -4.96 13.85 6.52
CA LYS A 83 -5.96 13.18 5.68
C LYS A 83 -6.00 11.66 5.87
N ARG A 84 -5.47 11.15 6.98
CA ARG A 84 -5.35 9.70 7.24
C ARG A 84 -6.65 8.90 7.13
N ASN A 85 -7.80 9.53 7.40
CA ASN A 85 -9.11 8.87 7.33
C ASN A 85 -9.78 8.97 5.95
N ASP A 86 -9.23 9.76 5.02
CA ASP A 86 -9.78 9.91 3.66
C ASP A 86 -9.12 8.89 2.71
N VAL A 87 -9.61 7.64 2.77
CA VAL A 87 -9.09 6.52 1.97
C VAL A 87 -9.13 6.81 0.47
N ARG A 88 -10.15 7.53 -0.02
CA ARG A 88 -10.28 7.88 -1.44
C ARG A 88 -9.16 8.83 -1.85
N TRP A 89 -8.90 9.84 -1.03
CA TRP A 89 -7.80 10.77 -1.26
C TRP A 89 -6.44 10.08 -1.16
N LEU A 90 -6.23 9.20 -0.17
CA LEU A 90 -4.98 8.47 -0.01
C LEU A 90 -4.67 7.53 -1.19
N LYS A 91 -5.68 6.80 -1.70
CA LYS A 91 -5.52 5.96 -2.91
C LYS A 91 -5.10 6.79 -4.12
N LYS A 92 -5.68 7.98 -4.29
CA LYS A 92 -5.26 8.92 -5.35
C LYS A 92 -3.84 9.46 -5.09
N ARG A 93 -3.54 9.85 -3.85
CA ARG A 93 -2.25 10.41 -3.45
C ARG A 93 -1.09 9.44 -3.66
N MET A 94 -1.31 8.16 -3.35
CA MET A 94 -0.38 7.06 -3.60
C MET A 94 -0.09 6.90 -5.11
N GLY A 95 -1.08 7.09 -5.98
CA GLY A 95 -0.89 7.01 -7.43
C GLY A 95 -0.14 8.20 -8.05
N MET A 96 0.02 9.31 -7.32
CA MET A 96 0.68 10.51 -7.84
C MET A 96 2.21 10.38 -7.79
N ARG A 97 2.87 10.72 -8.90
CA ARG A 97 4.34 10.73 -8.99
C ARG A 97 4.97 11.94 -8.28
N SER A 98 4.19 12.99 -8.02
CA SER A 98 4.65 14.20 -7.34
C SER A 98 4.62 14.08 -5.82
N GLY A 99 5.48 14.86 -5.17
CA GLY A 99 5.51 15.03 -3.72
C GLY A 99 6.18 13.90 -2.95
N GLY A 100 7.37 13.48 -3.38
CA GLY A 100 8.23 12.59 -2.61
C GLY A 100 7.77 11.13 -2.52
N ASP A 101 8.74 10.22 -2.49
CA ASP A 101 8.46 8.80 -2.35
C ASP A 101 8.03 8.45 -0.92
N ILE A 102 8.52 9.17 0.10
CA ILE A 102 8.18 8.93 1.51
C ILE A 102 6.69 9.20 1.76
N ALA A 103 6.18 10.34 1.32
CA ALA A 103 4.76 10.68 1.48
C ALA A 103 3.85 9.73 0.67
N ARG A 104 4.30 9.25 -0.50
CA ARG A 104 3.59 8.22 -1.27
C ARG A 104 3.51 6.91 -0.50
N SER A 105 4.63 6.47 0.07
CA SER A 105 4.70 5.26 0.90
C SER A 105 3.81 5.37 2.13
N LEU A 106 3.84 6.50 2.85
CA LEU A 106 2.96 6.73 4.01
C LEU A 106 1.49 6.66 3.62
N ALA A 107 1.10 7.28 2.50
CA ALA A 107 -0.28 7.20 2.01
C ALA A 107 -0.69 5.76 1.70
N GLY A 108 0.20 4.96 1.11
CA GLY A 108 -0.04 3.53 0.87
C GLY A 108 -0.19 2.72 2.15
N SER A 109 0.65 2.97 3.15
CA SER A 109 0.56 2.32 4.47
C SER A 109 -0.75 2.65 5.18
N LEU A 110 -1.21 3.90 5.12
CA LEU A 110 -2.50 4.31 5.71
C LEU A 110 -3.70 3.70 4.98
N VAL A 111 -3.61 3.54 3.66
CA VAL A 111 -4.63 2.80 2.89
C VAL A 111 -4.69 1.36 3.34
N ALA A 112 -3.53 0.68 3.44
CA ALA A 112 -3.46 -0.70 3.89
C ALA A 112 -3.99 -0.87 5.32
N ALA A 113 -3.68 0.07 6.21
CA ALA A 113 -4.20 0.07 7.58
C ALA A 113 -5.73 0.26 7.64
N SER A 114 -6.32 0.94 6.65
CA SER A 114 -7.76 1.18 6.57
C SER A 114 -8.54 0.02 5.94
N GLU A 115 -7.87 -1.01 5.41
CA GLU A 115 -8.52 -2.16 4.77
C GLU A 115 -8.85 -3.24 5.81
N GLU A 116 -10.05 -3.81 5.74
CA GLU A 116 -10.56 -4.79 6.71
C GLU A 116 -9.99 -6.21 6.49
N ASP A 117 -9.47 -6.50 5.29
CA ASP A 117 -8.92 -7.81 4.94
C ASP A 117 -7.38 -7.80 4.93
N LEU A 118 -6.80 -8.18 6.07
CA LEU A 118 -5.36 -8.24 6.31
C LEU A 118 -4.77 -9.65 6.07
N SER A 119 -5.44 -10.49 5.28
CA SER A 119 -4.98 -11.87 5.03
C SER A 119 -3.67 -11.91 4.20
N THR A 120 -2.52 -11.76 4.88
CA THR A 120 -1.15 -11.97 4.36
C THR A 120 -0.54 -13.29 4.78
#